data_AF-I0CMI5-F1
#
_entry.id   AF-I0CMI5-F1
#
_cell.length_a   1.000
_cell.length_b   1.000
_cell.length_c   1.000
_cell.angle_alpha   90.00
_cell.angle_beta   90.00
_cell.angle_gamma   90.00
#
_symmetry.space_group_name_H-M   'P 1'
#
loop_
_entity.id
_entity.type
_entity.pdbx_description
1 polymer ?
#
loop_
_entity_poly.entity_id
_entity_poly.type
_entity_poly.pdbx_seq_one_letter_code
_entity_poly.pdbx_strand_id
1 'polypeptide(L)'
;GWASAPDGPYAWGYCYLREQGNPGSYCVQSAQWPCVAGKKYYGRGPIQISYNFNYGAAGKAIGVDLLNNPDLVEKDPVVSFKTAIWFWMTPQSPKPSCHAVITGRWTPSAA
;
A
#
# COMPACT_ATOMS: atom_id res chain seq x y z
N GLY A 1 13.15 9.71 9.43
CA GLY A 1 14.42 10.45 9.31
C GLY A 1 15.57 9.65 9.89
N TRP A 2 16.72 10.28 10.08
CA TRP A 2 17.92 9.69 10.68
C TRP A 2 18.28 10.45 11.97
N ALA A 3 19.20 9.91 12.78
CA ALA A 3 19.48 10.42 14.12
C ALA A 3 19.91 11.90 14.17
N SER A 4 20.58 12.40 13.12
CA SER A 4 21.05 13.79 13.00
C SER A 4 20.22 14.64 12.02
N ALA A 5 18.98 14.25 11.74
CA ALA A 5 18.13 14.99 10.82
C ALA A 5 17.76 16.38 11.38
N PRO A 6 17.74 17.44 10.55
CA PRO A 6 17.17 18.73 10.94
C PRO A 6 15.77 18.56 11.54
N ASP A 7 15.48 19.27 12.62
CA ASP A 7 14.20 19.19 13.35
C ASP A 7 13.86 17.80 13.94
N GLY A 8 14.84 16.91 14.02
CA GLY A 8 14.73 15.57 14.61
C GLY A 8 14.21 14.50 13.63
N PRO A 9 14.38 13.20 13.96
CA PRO A 9 14.12 12.10 13.03
C PRO A 9 12.65 11.96 12.62
N TYR A 10 11.72 12.50 13.41
CA TYR A 10 10.28 12.36 13.21
C TYR A 10 9.66 13.45 12.32
N ALA A 11 10.40 14.53 12.02
CA ALA A 11 9.97 15.59 11.09
C ALA A 11 10.09 15.18 9.60
N TRP A 12 10.63 13.99 9.33
CA TRP A 12 10.96 13.50 7.98
C TRP A 12 10.02 12.39 7.50
N GLY A 13 8.76 12.43 7.92
CA GLY A 13 7.70 11.60 7.35
C GLY A 13 7.46 11.96 5.89
N TYR A 14 6.88 11.04 5.10
CA TYR A 14 6.57 11.26 3.68
C TYR A 14 7.77 11.62 2.77
N CYS A 15 9.01 11.40 3.22
CA CYS A 15 10.22 11.71 2.47
C CYS A 15 10.40 10.87 1.18
N TYR A 16 9.84 9.66 1.13
CA TYR A 16 9.96 8.75 0.00
C TYR A 16 8.59 8.33 -0.52
N LEU A 17 8.47 8.27 -1.84
CA LEU A 17 7.24 7.87 -2.52
C LEU A 17 7.26 6.41 -2.99
N ARG A 18 8.46 5.86 -3.24
CA ARG A 18 8.66 4.48 -3.69
C ARG A 18 9.73 3.79 -2.87
N GLU A 19 9.66 2.47 -2.83
CA GLU A 19 10.65 1.59 -2.21
C GLU A 19 12.06 1.88 -2.76
N GLN A 20 13.03 1.97 -1.86
CA GLN A 20 14.40 2.36 -2.20
C GLN A 20 15.25 1.15 -2.64
N GLY A 21 16.30 1.39 -3.41
CA GLY A 21 17.23 0.36 -3.88
C GLY A 21 16.78 -0.31 -5.19
N ASN A 22 16.93 -1.63 -5.28
CA ASN A 22 16.54 -2.42 -6.46
C ASN A 22 15.47 -3.46 -6.08
N PRO A 23 14.22 -3.02 -5.85
CA PRO A 23 13.16 -3.91 -5.39
C PRO A 23 12.81 -4.98 -6.43
N GLY A 24 12.38 -6.14 -5.94
CA GLY A 24 11.85 -7.23 -6.75
C GLY A 24 10.57 -6.85 -7.48
N SER A 25 9.99 -7.80 -8.22
CA SER A 25 8.72 -7.54 -8.92
C SER A 25 7.51 -7.52 -7.99
N TYR A 26 7.61 -8.15 -6.80
CA TYR A 26 6.49 -8.38 -5.89
C TYR A 26 5.28 -9.01 -6.61
N CYS A 27 5.57 -9.87 -7.59
CA CYS A 27 4.58 -10.65 -8.30
C CYS A 27 4.39 -11.99 -7.60
N VAL A 28 3.16 -12.30 -7.21
CA VAL A 28 2.73 -13.63 -6.76
C VAL A 28 1.73 -14.16 -7.77
N GLN A 29 1.94 -15.38 -8.26
CA GLN A 29 1.02 -15.98 -9.22
C GLN A 29 -0.40 -16.03 -8.64
N SER A 30 -1.36 -15.46 -9.37
CA SER A 30 -2.75 -15.35 -8.96
C SER A 30 -3.65 -15.38 -10.18
N ALA A 31 -4.71 -16.19 -10.15
CA ALA A 31 -5.74 -16.18 -11.19
C ALA A 31 -6.60 -14.89 -11.12
N GLN A 32 -6.82 -14.37 -9.91
CA GLN A 32 -7.65 -13.18 -9.71
C GLN A 32 -6.89 -11.89 -10.03
N TRP A 33 -5.61 -11.83 -9.68
CA TRP A 33 -4.76 -10.66 -9.84
C TRP A 33 -3.49 -11.03 -10.61
N PRO A 34 -3.58 -11.41 -11.89
CA PRO A 34 -2.42 -11.87 -12.64
C PRO A 34 -1.35 -10.78 -12.73
N CYS A 35 -0.09 -11.19 -12.70
CA CYS A 35 1.00 -10.26 -12.92
C CYS A 35 1.04 -9.83 -14.38
N VAL A 36 1.14 -8.51 -14.60
CA VAL A 36 1.19 -7.94 -15.94
C VAL A 36 2.65 -7.88 -16.37
N ALA A 37 2.94 -8.33 -17.59
CA ALA A 37 4.29 -8.33 -18.14
C ALA A 37 4.91 -6.92 -18.09
N GLY A 38 6.15 -6.82 -17.63
CA GLY A 38 6.88 -5.55 -17.49
C GLY A 38 6.43 -4.67 -16.31
N LYS A 39 5.45 -5.09 -15.50
CA LYS A 39 5.00 -4.34 -14.33
C LYS A 39 5.63 -4.88 -13.04
N LYS A 40 5.84 -3.98 -12.08
CA LYS A 40 6.36 -4.28 -10.75
C LYS A 40 5.46 -3.66 -9.68
N TYR A 41 5.25 -4.40 -8.61
CA TYR A 41 4.33 -4.08 -7.51
C TYR A 41 5.08 -3.83 -6.20
N TYR A 42 6.26 -3.21 -6.27
CA TYR A 42 7.02 -2.78 -5.10
C TYR A 42 6.30 -1.65 -4.35
N GLY A 43 6.81 -1.30 -3.16
CA GLY A 43 6.19 -0.31 -2.28
C GLY A 43 6.04 1.06 -2.96
N ARG A 44 4.81 1.59 -3.00
CA ARG A 44 4.52 2.96 -3.44
C ARG A 44 3.53 3.67 -2.51
N GLY A 45 3.61 4.99 -2.46
CA GLY A 45 2.69 5.83 -1.70
C GLY A 45 2.88 5.78 -0.18
N PRO A 46 1.98 6.43 0.58
CA PRO A 46 2.13 6.62 2.03
C PRO A 46 2.17 5.32 2.84
N ILE A 47 1.43 4.30 2.38
CA ILE A 47 1.40 2.98 3.04
C ILE A 47 2.42 2.00 2.46
N GLN A 48 3.20 2.42 1.46
CA GLN A 48 4.07 1.53 0.68
C GLN A 48 3.31 0.27 0.21
N ILE A 49 2.21 0.46 -0.52
CA ILE A 49 1.40 -0.66 -1.01
C ILE A 49 2.26 -1.54 -1.93
N SER A 50 2.28 -2.85 -1.64
CA SER A 50 3.10 -3.85 -2.32
C SER A 50 2.28 -5.08 -2.71
N TYR A 51 2.77 -5.82 -3.69
CA TYR A 51 2.19 -7.04 -4.28
C TYR A 51 0.97 -6.83 -5.20
N ASN A 52 0.96 -7.59 -6.30
CA ASN A 52 -0.09 -7.58 -7.33
C ASN A 52 -1.50 -7.73 -6.76
N PHE A 53 -1.71 -8.58 -5.76
CA PHE A 53 -3.02 -8.79 -5.17
C PHE A 53 -3.54 -7.57 -4.39
N ASN A 54 -2.65 -6.77 -3.79
CA ASN A 54 -3.04 -5.51 -3.15
C ASN A 54 -3.29 -4.42 -4.19
N TYR A 55 -2.42 -4.29 -5.21
CA TYR A 55 -2.64 -3.32 -6.30
C TYR A 55 -3.96 -3.60 -7.02
N GLY A 56 -4.25 -4.86 -7.34
CA GLY A 56 -5.51 -5.26 -7.97
C GLY A 56 -6.73 -4.95 -7.09
N ALA A 57 -6.70 -5.38 -5.82
CA ALA A 57 -7.81 -5.14 -4.90
C ALA A 57 -8.04 -3.65 -4.61
N ALA A 58 -6.98 -2.88 -4.36
CA ALA A 58 -7.04 -1.44 -4.16
C ALA A 58 -7.57 -0.73 -5.40
N GLY A 59 -7.02 -1.06 -6.57
CA GLY A 59 -7.41 -0.47 -7.83
C GLY A 59 -8.90 -0.66 -8.12
N LYS A 60 -9.40 -1.89 -7.93
CA LYS A 60 -10.83 -2.19 -8.03
C LYS A 60 -11.67 -1.35 -7.06
N ALA A 61 -11.24 -1.22 -5.81
CA ALA A 61 -11.99 -0.48 -4.79
C ALA A 61 -12.05 1.03 -5.05
N ILE A 62 -10.99 1.62 -5.61
CA ILE A 62 -10.90 3.07 -5.85
C ILE A 62 -11.26 3.48 -7.28
N GLY A 63 -11.62 2.51 -8.14
CA GLY A 63 -12.00 2.75 -9.54
C GLY A 63 -10.83 3.09 -10.47
N VAL A 64 -9.62 2.57 -10.19
CA VAL A 64 -8.39 2.84 -10.96
C VAL A 64 -7.70 1.53 -11.29
N ASP A 65 -7.32 1.31 -12.55
CA ASP A 65 -6.63 0.08 -12.95
C ASP A 65 -5.15 0.08 -12.54
N LEU A 66 -4.91 -0.19 -11.25
CA LEU A 66 -3.59 -0.26 -10.64
C LEU A 66 -2.84 -1.57 -10.93
N LEU A 67 -3.51 -2.60 -11.44
CA LEU A 67 -2.84 -3.84 -11.82
C LEU A 67 -2.04 -3.61 -13.11
N ASN A 68 -2.63 -2.96 -14.12
CA ASN A 68 -1.92 -2.58 -15.35
C ASN A 68 -1.09 -1.30 -15.19
N ASN A 69 -1.48 -0.40 -14.28
CA ASN A 69 -0.84 0.90 -14.09
C ASN A 69 -0.37 1.15 -12.65
N PRO A 70 0.49 0.29 -12.08
CA PRO A 70 0.93 0.43 -10.68
C PRO A 70 1.68 1.74 -10.40
N ASP A 71 2.32 2.33 -11.40
CA ASP A 71 3.04 3.60 -11.27
C ASP A 71 2.11 4.79 -10.99
N LEU A 72 0.79 4.65 -11.16
CA LEU A 72 -0.15 5.71 -10.78
C LEU A 72 -0.08 6.03 -9.28
N VAL A 73 0.27 5.05 -8.44
CA VAL A 73 0.43 5.26 -6.99
C VAL A 73 1.60 6.21 -6.66
N GLU A 74 2.59 6.33 -7.55
CA GLU A 74 3.71 7.28 -7.41
C GLU A 74 3.64 8.50 -8.35
N LYS A 75 2.59 8.61 -9.16
CA LYS A 75 2.42 9.72 -10.12
C LYS A 75 1.20 10.60 -9.83
N ASP A 76 0.16 10.03 -9.24
CA ASP A 76 -1.05 10.75 -8.85
C ASP A 76 -1.16 10.76 -7.32
N PRO A 77 -1.04 11.93 -6.66
CA PRO A 77 -1.09 12.02 -5.20
C PRO A 77 -2.47 11.61 -4.63
N VAL A 78 -3.56 11.86 -5.34
CA VAL A 78 -4.90 11.45 -4.89
C VAL A 78 -5.04 9.93 -4.93
N VAL A 79 -4.56 9.29 -5.99
CA VAL A 79 -4.49 7.82 -6.07
C VAL A 79 -3.58 7.28 -4.97
N SER A 80 -2.42 7.91 -4.73
CA SER A 80 -1.46 7.54 -3.70
C SER A 80 -2.08 7.51 -2.29
N PHE A 81 -2.79 8.57 -1.92
CA PHE A 81 -3.48 8.62 -0.62
C PHE A 81 -4.69 7.68 -0.57
N LYS A 82 -5.43 7.52 -1.68
CA LYS A 82 -6.55 6.57 -1.75
C LYS A 82 -6.08 5.13 -1.51
N THR A 83 -4.92 4.70 -2.00
CA THR A 83 -4.42 3.34 -1.71
C THR A 83 -4.06 3.17 -0.24
N ALA A 84 -3.48 4.20 0.39
CA ALA A 84 -3.18 4.19 1.82
C ALA A 84 -4.44 4.10 2.69
N ILE A 85 -5.44 4.92 2.39
CA ILE A 85 -6.72 4.91 3.09
C ILE A 85 -7.46 3.60 2.83
N TRP A 86 -7.46 3.10 1.59
CA TRP A 86 -8.03 1.79 1.27
C TRP A 86 -7.44 0.69 2.16
N PHE A 87 -6.11 0.62 2.29
CA PHE A 87 -5.46 -0.37 3.15
C PHE A 87 -5.88 -0.19 4.61
N TRP A 88 -5.92 1.05 5.10
CA TRP A 88 -6.34 1.38 6.45
C TRP A 88 -7.78 0.96 6.78
N MET A 89 -8.67 1.05 5.79
CA MET A 89 -10.10 0.77 5.94
C MET A 89 -10.47 -0.69 5.66
N THR A 90 -9.63 -1.45 4.96
CA THR A 90 -9.98 -2.77 4.43
C THR A 90 -9.44 -3.90 5.31
N PRO A 91 -10.29 -4.71 5.95
CA PRO A 91 -9.83 -5.91 6.64
C PRO A 91 -9.32 -6.94 5.64
N GLN A 92 -8.25 -7.65 6.00
CA GLN A 92 -7.73 -8.78 5.23
C GLN A 92 -7.54 -9.95 6.18
N SER A 93 -8.51 -10.88 6.19
CA SER A 93 -8.55 -12.00 7.13
C SER A 93 -7.21 -12.74 7.21
N PRO A 94 -6.69 -13.04 8.41
CA PRO A 94 -7.34 -12.91 9.72
C PRO A 94 -7.28 -11.50 10.34
N LYS A 95 -6.68 -10.51 9.67
CA LYS A 95 -6.46 -9.17 10.22
C LYS A 95 -7.71 -8.30 10.11
N PRO A 96 -8.11 -7.58 11.19
CA PRO A 96 -9.10 -6.51 11.08
C PRO A 96 -8.52 -5.32 10.30
N SER A 97 -9.36 -4.34 9.97
CA SER A 97 -8.86 -3.06 9.45
C SER A 97 -8.24 -2.23 10.58
N CYS A 98 -7.21 -1.45 10.26
CA CYS A 98 -6.62 -0.49 11.20
C CYS A 98 -7.68 0.49 11.72
N HIS A 99 -8.62 0.89 10.86
CA HIS A 99 -9.76 1.71 11.24
C HIS A 99 -10.60 1.07 12.36
N ALA A 100 -11.01 -0.19 12.21
CA ALA A 100 -11.83 -0.85 13.21
C ALA A 100 -11.11 -0.96 14.57
N VAL A 101 -9.80 -1.17 14.56
CA VAL A 101 -8.95 -1.18 15.77
C VAL A 101 -8.97 0.18 16.45
N ILE A 102 -8.61 1.25 15.76
CA ILE A 102 -8.47 2.58 16.39
C ILE A 102 -9.81 3.20 16.81
N THR A 103 -10.92 2.81 16.17
CA THR A 103 -12.26 3.28 16.56
C THR A 103 -12.95 2.39 17.60
N GLY A 104 -12.27 1.37 18.14
CA GLY A 104 -12.85 0.45 19.14
C GLY A 104 -13.98 -0.44 18.60
N ARG A 105 -14.04 -0.65 17.27
CA ARG A 105 -15.06 -1.49 16.61
C ARG A 105 -14.61 -2.94 16.43
N TRP A 106 -13.32 -3.22 16.57
CA TRP A 106 -12.79 -4.57 16.55
C TRP A 106 -12.71 -5.14 17.96
N THR A 107 -13.14 -6.39 18.11
CA THR A 107 -12.97 -7.20 19.33
C THR A 107 -12.00 -8.34 19.03
N PRO A 108 -10.90 -8.50 19.79
CA PRO A 108 -9.98 -9.63 19.63
C PRO A 108 -10.69 -10.99 19.74
N SER A 109 -10.24 -11.95 18.95
CA SER A 109 -10.67 -13.35 19.08
C SER A 109 -9.98 -14.02 20.27
N ALA A 110 -10.49 -15.19 20.68
CA ALA A 110 -9.86 -16.04 21.69
C ALA A 110 -8.64 -16.85 21.19
N ALA A 111 -8.39 -16.83 19.88
CA ALA A 111 -7.29 -17.54 19.22
C ALA A 111 -5.90 -17.05 19.66
#